data_AF-A0A518IKJ1-F1
#
_entry.id   AF-A0A518IKJ1-F1
#
_cell.length_a   1.000
_cell.length_b   1.000
_cell.length_c   1.000
_cell.angle_alpha   90.00
_cell.angle_beta   90.00
_cell.angle_gamma   90.00
#
_symmetry.space_group_name_H-M   'P 1'
#
loop_
_entity.id
_entity.type
_entity.pdbx_description
1 polymer ?
#
loop_
_entity_poly.entity_id
_entity_poly.type
_entity_poly.pdbx_seq_one_letter_code
_entity_poly.pdbx_strand_id
1 'polypeptide(L)'
;MSGHKAAYDDLDTTMIAYVGFVGTVVTFFLVFAIAALDMSFEKSENVEKVILVPEKNAESILANQAAALTEYRWVDQDKNIVAVPIDRAMEIVVQEEQEKQKQAKTKSP
;
A
#
# COMPACT_ATOMS: atom_id res chain seq x y z
N MET A 1 -49.03 -37.60 -43.00
CA MET A 1 -47.84 -37.65 -42.12
C MET A 1 -47.04 -36.39 -42.38
N SER A 2 -47.28 -35.35 -41.58
CA SER A 2 -46.73 -34.00 -41.77
C SER A 2 -45.34 -33.92 -41.16
N GLY A 3 -44.30 -34.14 -41.98
CA GLY A 3 -42.93 -33.83 -41.61
C GLY A 3 -42.75 -32.30 -41.60
N HIS A 4 -42.80 -31.70 -40.41
CA HIS A 4 -42.29 -30.33 -40.20
C HIS A 4 -40.78 -30.37 -40.44
N LYS A 5 -40.33 -29.97 -41.63
CA LYS A 5 -38.93 -29.64 -41.84
C LYS A 5 -38.69 -28.30 -41.18
N ALA A 6 -37.96 -28.31 -40.07
CA ALA A 6 -37.54 -27.10 -39.39
C ALA A 6 -36.74 -26.23 -40.38
N ALA A 7 -37.19 -24.98 -40.56
CA ALA A 7 -36.52 -23.98 -41.37
C ALA A 7 -35.20 -23.58 -40.69
N TYR A 8 -34.14 -24.31 -40.96
CA TYR A 8 -32.75 -23.98 -40.59
C TYR A 8 -31.95 -23.55 -41.82
N ASP A 9 -32.59 -22.87 -42.78
CA ASP A 9 -32.06 -22.71 -44.13
C ASP A 9 -31.68 -21.26 -44.49
N ASP A 10 -31.34 -20.44 -43.49
CA ASP A 10 -30.71 -19.13 -43.75
C ASP A 10 -29.86 -18.67 -42.56
N LEU A 11 -29.15 -19.61 -41.92
CA LEU A 11 -28.09 -19.23 -40.99
C LEU A 11 -26.88 -18.81 -41.82
N ASP A 12 -26.70 -17.51 -42.02
CA ASP A 12 -25.54 -16.94 -42.72
C ASP A 12 -24.28 -17.20 -41.89
N THR A 13 -23.75 -18.41 -42.10
CA THR A 13 -22.61 -18.95 -41.39
C THR A 13 -21.37 -18.09 -41.67
N THR A 14 -21.29 -17.48 -42.85
CA THR A 14 -20.22 -16.56 -43.24
C THR A 14 -20.31 -15.26 -42.46
N MET A 15 -21.50 -14.67 -42.33
CA MET A 15 -21.73 -13.48 -41.51
C MET A 15 -21.42 -13.77 -40.04
N ILE A 16 -21.88 -14.90 -39.50
CA ILE A 16 -21.61 -15.29 -38.11
C ILE A 16 -20.11 -15.49 -37.88
N ALA A 17 -19.43 -16.17 -38.79
CA ALA A 17 -17.98 -16.35 -38.72
C ALA A 17 -17.23 -15.01 -38.79
N TYR A 18 -17.66 -14.10 -39.66
CA TYR A 18 -17.08 -12.77 -39.78
C TYR A 18 -17.27 -11.94 -38.50
N VAL A 19 -18.49 -11.87 -37.97
CA VAL A 19 -18.80 -11.15 -36.74
C VAL A 19 -18.04 -11.74 -35.55
N GLY A 20 -17.95 -13.07 -35.45
CA GLY A 20 -17.17 -13.75 -34.42
C GLY A 20 -15.67 -13.44 -34.51
N PHE A 21 -15.11 -13.45 -35.72
CA PHE A 21 -13.71 -13.12 -35.95
C PHE A 21 -13.41 -11.66 -35.59
N VAL A 22 -14.20 -10.72 -36.08
CA VAL A 22 -14.05 -9.29 -35.79
C VAL A 22 -14.20 -9.03 -34.29
N GLY A 23 -15.21 -9.63 -33.64
CA GLY A 23 -15.42 -9.50 -32.21
C GLY A 23 -14.25 -10.02 -31.37
N THR A 24 -13.64 -11.13 -31.78
CA THR A 24 -12.45 -11.69 -31.12
C THR A 24 -11.25 -10.76 -31.24
N VAL A 25 -11.01 -10.22 -32.44
CA VAL A 25 -9.91 -9.28 -32.69
C VAL A 25 -10.10 -7.99 -31.88
N VAL A 26 -11.30 -7.42 -31.90
CA VAL A 26 -11.63 -6.20 -31.13
C VAL A 26 -11.44 -6.46 -29.63
N THR A 27 -11.94 -7.58 -29.11
CA THR A 27 -11.81 -7.92 -27.68
C THR A 27 -10.35 -8.12 -27.29
N PHE A 28 -9.55 -8.76 -28.14
CA PHE A 28 -8.11 -8.92 -27.93
C PHE A 28 -7.44 -7.56 -27.78
N PHE A 29 -7.65 -6.63 -28.72
CA PHE A 29 -7.09 -5.29 -28.63
C PHE A 29 -7.64 -4.47 -27.47
N LEU A 30 -8.91 -4.66 -27.09
CA LEU A 30 -9.53 -3.98 -25.95
C LEU A 30 -8.84 -4.34 -24.63
N VAL A 31 -8.47 -5.61 -24.43
CA VAL A 31 -7.69 -6.05 -23.25
C VAL A 31 -6.35 -5.32 -23.20
N PHE A 32 -5.62 -5.24 -24.31
CA PHE A 32 -4.36 -4.50 -24.39
C PHE A 32 -4.55 -3.00 -24.21
N ALA A 33 -5.63 -2.42 -24.75
CA ALA A 33 -5.94 -1.01 -24.59
C ALA A 33 -6.20 -0.65 -23.12
N ILE A 34 -6.96 -1.48 -22.40
CA ILE A 34 -7.19 -1.32 -20.96
C ILE A 34 -5.87 -1.44 -20.18
N ALA A 35 -5.04 -2.46 -20.48
CA ALA A 35 -3.73 -2.62 -19.85
C ALA A 35 -2.78 -1.44 -20.13
N ALA A 36 -2.81 -0.89 -21.34
CA ALA A 36 -2.00 0.27 -21.73
C ALA A 36 -2.47 1.58 -21.06
N LEU A 37 -3.79 1.74 -20.88
CA LEU A 37 -4.36 2.85 -20.13
C LEU A 37 -3.94 2.77 -18.66
N ASP A 38 -4.01 1.59 -18.04
CA ASP A 38 -3.56 1.37 -16.66
C ASP A 38 -2.09 1.78 -16.47
N MET A 39 -1.22 1.33 -17.39
CA MET A 39 0.20 1.71 -17.42
C MET A 39 0.42 3.23 -17.61
N SER A 40 -0.56 3.96 -18.16
CA SER A 40 -0.47 5.41 -18.34
C SER A 40 -0.87 6.18 -17.08
N PHE A 41 -1.75 5.63 -16.24
CA PHE A 41 -2.15 6.22 -14.96
C PHE A 41 -1.20 5.87 -13.81
N GLU A 42 -0.54 4.71 -13.88
CA GLU A 42 0.37 4.22 -12.83
C GLU A 42 1.75 4.90 -12.79
N LYS A 43 2.13 5.64 -13.84
CA LYS A 43 3.45 6.29 -13.95
C LYS A 43 3.70 7.42 -12.95
N SER A 44 2.69 7.85 -12.19
CA SER A 44 2.87 8.87 -11.16
C SER A 44 3.19 8.32 -9.76
N GLU A 45 3.05 7.01 -9.49
CA GLU A 45 3.34 6.45 -8.15
C GLU A 45 4.08 5.09 -8.16
N ASN A 46 4.10 4.34 -9.28
CA ASN A 46 4.66 2.98 -9.28
C ASN A 46 6.19 2.88 -9.30
N VAL A 47 6.95 3.98 -9.38
CA VAL A 47 8.42 3.91 -9.22
C VAL A 47 8.83 3.80 -7.75
N GLU A 48 7.96 4.14 -6.80
CA GLU A 48 8.25 4.02 -5.37
C GLU A 48 7.78 2.66 -4.77
N LYS A 49 6.90 1.94 -5.47
CA LYS A 49 6.22 0.74 -4.93
C LYS A 49 6.65 -0.60 -5.56
N VAL A 50 7.83 -0.66 -6.18
CA VAL A 50 8.40 -1.93 -6.72
C VAL A 50 9.75 -2.25 -6.08
N ILE A 51 9.93 -1.83 -4.84
CA ILE A 51 10.80 -2.52 -3.88
C ILE A 51 9.87 -2.85 -2.73
N LEU A 52 9.93 -4.07 -2.20
CA LEU A 52 9.05 -4.60 -1.15
C LEU A 52 7.82 -5.40 -1.66
N VAL A 53 8.06 -6.38 -2.53
CA VAL A 53 7.53 -7.72 -2.20
C VAL A 53 8.54 -8.35 -1.25
N PRO A 54 8.25 -8.43 0.05
CA PRO A 54 8.83 -9.56 0.76
C PRO A 54 7.80 -10.08 1.75
N GLU A 55 8.09 -11.22 2.36
CA GLU A 55 7.33 -11.82 3.45
C GLU A 55 7.32 -10.92 4.73
N LYS A 56 7.03 -9.62 4.61
CA LYS A 56 7.28 -8.55 5.59
C LYS A 56 6.04 -8.13 6.35
N ASN A 57 5.51 -9.01 7.19
CA ASN A 57 4.64 -8.52 8.27
C ASN A 57 5.47 -8.30 9.55
N ALA A 58 6.38 -9.21 9.91
CA ALA A 58 7.20 -9.03 11.10
C ALA A 58 8.28 -7.96 10.94
N GLU A 59 9.05 -8.00 9.85
CA GLU A 59 10.14 -7.04 9.62
C GLU A 59 9.63 -5.60 9.39
N SER A 60 8.47 -5.43 8.74
CA SER A 60 7.88 -4.11 8.54
C SER A 60 7.34 -3.51 9.84
N ILE A 61 6.71 -4.32 10.69
CA ILE A 61 6.26 -3.90 12.01
C ILE A 61 7.46 -3.51 12.88
N LEU A 62 8.53 -4.31 12.88
CA LEU A 62 9.77 -3.99 13.60
C LEU A 62 10.43 -2.71 13.09
N ALA A 63 10.51 -2.52 11.76
CA ALA A 63 11.06 -1.31 11.17
C ALA A 63 10.24 -0.06 11.54
N ASN A 64 8.91 -0.15 11.51
CA ASN A 64 8.01 0.93 11.91
C ASN A 64 8.13 1.27 13.41
N GLN A 65 8.28 0.25 14.25
CA GLN A 65 8.52 0.45 15.69
C GLN A 65 9.88 1.09 15.95
N ALA A 66 10.93 0.65 15.24
CA ALA A 66 12.26 1.24 15.35
C ALA A 66 12.24 2.72 14.96
N ALA A 67 11.63 3.06 13.82
CA ALA A 67 11.51 4.45 13.36
C ALA A 67 10.78 5.34 14.38
N ALA A 68 9.69 4.85 14.98
CA ALA A 68 8.94 5.58 16.01
C ALA A 68 9.75 5.84 17.30
N LEU A 69 10.79 5.06 17.58
CA LEU A 69 11.64 5.18 18.77
C LEU A 69 12.93 5.96 18.53
N THR A 70 13.40 6.06 17.28
CA THR A 70 14.69 6.70 16.95
C THR A 70 14.56 8.14 16.49
N GLU A 71 13.35 8.60 16.19
CA GLU A 71 13.12 9.92 15.57
C GLU A 71 12.48 10.92 16.53
N TYR A 72 12.82 12.20 16.34
CA TYR A 72 12.11 13.30 16.96
C TYR A 72 10.79 13.52 16.20
N ARG A 73 9.67 13.53 16.91
CA ARG A 73 8.37 13.82 16.31
C ARG A 73 7.46 14.57 17.26
N TRP A 74 6.52 15.32 16.69
CA TRP A 74 5.42 15.89 17.47
C TRP A 74 4.40 14.80 17.80
N VAL A 75 4.03 14.68 19.07
CA VAL A 75 2.94 13.79 19.51
C VAL A 75 1.63 14.57 19.57
N ASP A 76 1.67 15.77 20.14
CA ASP A 76 0.54 16.68 20.25
C ASP A 76 1.08 18.12 20.28
N GLN A 77 0.90 18.86 19.18
CA GLN A 77 1.42 20.23 19.05
C GLN A 77 0.65 21.21 19.93
N ASP A 78 -0.65 21.02 20.08
CA ASP A 78 -1.50 21.90 20.90
C ASP A 78 -1.11 21.82 22.38
N LYS A 79 -0.74 20.62 22.82
CA LYS A 79 -0.26 20.37 24.19
C LYS A 79 1.26 20.52 24.35
N ASN A 80 1.99 20.91 23.30
CA ASN A 80 3.45 21.00 23.28
C ASN A 80 4.17 19.70 23.71
N ILE A 81 3.61 18.54 23.34
CA ILE A 81 4.18 17.21 23.65
C ILE A 81 4.99 16.72 22.46
N VAL A 82 6.30 16.55 22.67
CA VAL A 82 7.24 16.00 21.70
C VAL A 82 7.69 14.61 22.11
N ALA A 83 7.86 13.73 21.14
CA ALA A 83 8.60 12.48 21.30
C ALA A 83 10.07 12.75 21.02
N VAL A 84 10.89 12.25 21.93
CA VAL A 84 12.35 12.31 21.90
C VAL A 84 12.85 10.89 21.63
N PRO A 85 13.95 10.70 20.88
CA PRO A 85 14.53 9.37 20.68
C PRO A 85 14.77 8.65 22.01
N ILE A 86 14.52 7.34 22.03
CA ILE A 86 14.51 6.57 23.28
C ILE A 86 15.85 6.64 24.03
N ASP A 87 16.97 6.63 23.31
CA ASP A 87 18.30 6.75 23.90
C ASP A 87 18.45 8.06 24.68
N ARG A 88 17.97 9.16 24.08
CA ARG A 88 18.02 10.48 24.70
C ARG A 88 17.03 10.61 25.85
N ALA A 89 15.84 10.01 25.73
CA ALA A 89 14.88 9.97 26.82
C ALA A 89 15.44 9.23 28.05
N MET A 90 16.13 8.10 27.85
CA MET A 90 16.77 7.36 28.94
C MET A 90 17.85 8.20 29.65
N GLU A 91 18.69 8.90 28.90
CA GLU A 91 19.71 9.80 29.48
C GLU A 91 19.09 10.89 30.36
N ILE A 92 18.04 11.54 29.86
CA ILE A 92 17.34 12.61 30.58
C ILE A 92 16.72 12.08 31.87
N VAL A 93 16.03 10.94 31.81
CA VAL A 93 15.41 10.33 33.00
C VAL A 93 16.46 9.97 34.06
N VAL A 94 17.60 9.39 33.66
CA VAL A 94 18.69 9.07 34.60
C VAL A 94 19.27 10.34 35.22
N GLN A 95 19.47 11.40 34.43
CA GLN A 95 19.94 12.69 34.93
C GLN A 95 18.95 13.29 35.94
N GLU A 96 17.66 13.31 35.61
CA GLU A 96 16.60 13.81 36.50
C GLU A 96 16.54 13.03 37.82
N GLU A 97 16.65 11.70 37.78
CA GLU A 97 16.66 10.88 38.99
C GLU A 97 17.92 11.12 39.85
N GLN A 98 19.08 11.30 39.23
CA GLN A 98 20.29 11.68 39.96
C GLN A 98 20.18 13.06 40.60
N GLU A 99 19.58 14.03 39.90
CA GLU A 99 19.34 15.37 40.41
C GLU A 99 18.35 15.37 41.58
N LYS A 100 17.24 14.63 41.46
CA LYS A 100 16.27 14.44 42.56
C LYS A 100 16.94 13.83 43.79
N GLN A 101 17.80 12.81 43.62
CA GLN A 101 18.53 12.21 44.73
C GLN A 101 19.51 13.17 45.39
N LYS A 102 20.21 14.01 44.61
CA LYS A 102 21.08 15.06 45.16
C LYS A 102 20.27 16.06 45.99
N GLN A 103 19.13 16.52 45.47
CA GLN A 103 18.25 17.45 46.18
C GLN A 103 17.66 16.87 47.47
N ALA A 104 17.32 15.57 47.47
CA ALA A 104 16.83 14.88 48.67
C ALA A 104 17.90 14.79 49.77
N LYS A 105 19.18 14.57 49.41
CA LYS A 105 20.30 14.56 50.36
C LYS A 105 20.62 15.94 50.91
N THR A 106 20.44 17.01 50.13
CA THR A 106 20.69 18.40 50.58
C THR A 106 19.55 18.98 51.41
N LYS A 107 18.34 18.41 51.35
CA LYS A 107 17.17 18.86 52.14
C LYS A 107 16.95 18.06 53.43
N SER A 108 17.79 17.09 53.76
CA SER A 108 17.75 16.40 55.05
C SER A 108 18.65 17.16 56.04
N PRO A 109 18.10 17.75 57.13
CA PRO A 109 18.90 18.36 58.21
C PRO A 109 19.68 17.31 59.01
#